data_AF-A0A093XTL4-F1
#
_entry.id   AF-A0A093XTL4-F1
#
_cell.length_a   1.000
_cell.length_b   1.000
_cell.length_c   1.000
_cell.angle_alpha   90.00
_cell.angle_beta   90.00
_cell.angle_gamma   90.00
#
_symmetry.space_group_name_H-M   'P 1'
#
loop_
_entity.id
_entity.type
_entity.pdbx_description
1 polymer ?
#
loop_
_entity_poly.entity_id
_entity_poly.type
_entity_poly.pdbx_seq_one_letter_code
_entity_poly.pdbx_strand_id
1 'polypeptide(L)'
;MPFRFAHVCDLLDKLDHVYSRYPPYLPKDATQKSRDAVLYWFKKHGQKIRYDANGLALLSTLFPERTHRMHELDSKSLEKIISRSLSLPSSRITDLTRWREPGAGERDLGACVERVVNQEADKTAAQPRASIVTIEDIEQVLVAIASQGPVAPPHATPLTLDGSSPRVSLGRLYQRLPARESKWLTRLILKSYSPVIVPDHLVYMSYHPFLPDLLAVEPDFSAALFLLRGMNIPALVHQEYASLAEMPRKSAPCQTPD
;
A
#
# COMPACT_ATOMS: atom_id res chain seq x y z
N MET A 1 -2.80 4.91 18.41
CA MET A 1 -3.79 5.31 17.38
C MET A 1 -3.59 4.44 16.15
N PRO A 2 -4.64 3.98 15.47
CA PRO A 2 -4.51 3.13 14.29
C PRO A 2 -3.69 3.82 13.16
N PHE A 3 -3.03 3.02 12.34
CA PHE A 3 -2.03 3.51 11.38
C PHE A 3 -2.70 4.02 10.10
N ARG A 4 -2.49 5.31 9.78
CA ARG A 4 -3.15 5.96 8.64
C ARG A 4 -2.70 5.36 7.31
N PHE A 5 -3.65 5.07 6.43
CA PHE A 5 -3.37 4.57 5.09
C PHE A 5 -2.57 5.58 4.24
N ALA A 6 -2.77 6.88 4.47
CA ALA A 6 -1.99 7.94 3.84
C ALA A 6 -0.47 7.78 4.07
N HIS A 7 -0.04 7.21 5.21
CA HIS A 7 1.38 6.96 5.45
C HIS A 7 1.92 5.84 4.57
N VAL A 8 1.13 4.80 4.27
CA VAL A 8 1.52 3.77 3.28
C VAL A 8 1.57 4.38 1.88
N CYS A 9 0.57 5.20 1.52
CA CYS A 9 0.54 5.88 0.24
C CYS A 9 1.74 6.80 0.01
N ASP A 10 2.27 7.46 1.06
CA ASP A 10 3.50 8.25 0.96
C ASP A 10 4.72 7.41 0.54
N LEU A 11 4.80 6.13 0.94
CA LEU A 11 5.85 5.21 0.48
C LEU A 11 5.60 4.78 -0.96
N LEU A 12 4.37 4.35 -1.27
CA LEU A 12 4.00 3.84 -2.59
C LEU A 12 4.18 4.92 -3.67
N ASP A 13 3.78 6.16 -3.41
CA ASP A 13 4.02 7.28 -4.33
C ASP A 13 5.52 7.51 -4.54
N LYS A 14 6.35 7.48 -3.48
CA LYS A 14 7.80 7.66 -3.63
C LYS A 14 8.42 6.59 -4.51
N LEU A 15 8.00 5.33 -4.34
CA LEU A 15 8.45 4.23 -5.18
C LEU A 15 7.91 4.38 -6.62
N ASP A 16 6.68 4.84 -6.79
CA ASP A 16 6.09 5.12 -8.10
C ASP A 16 6.93 6.15 -8.87
N HIS A 17 7.39 7.22 -8.20
CA HIS A 17 8.30 8.20 -8.81
C HIS A 17 9.67 7.61 -9.20
N VAL A 18 10.10 6.51 -8.59
CA VAL A 18 11.34 5.80 -8.97
C VAL A 18 11.10 4.99 -10.25
N TYR A 19 10.00 4.24 -10.32
CA TYR A 19 9.74 3.28 -11.39
C TYR A 19 9.04 3.88 -12.62
N SER A 20 8.25 4.94 -12.44
CA SER A 20 7.46 5.60 -13.49
C SER A 20 8.18 6.80 -14.13
N ARG A 21 9.42 7.09 -13.72
CA ARG A 21 10.20 8.21 -14.27
C ARG A 21 10.64 7.94 -15.71
N TYR A 22 10.60 8.99 -16.53
CA TYR A 22 11.26 9.04 -17.84
C TYR A 22 12.35 10.13 -17.89
N PRO A 23 13.58 9.83 -18.38
CA PRO A 23 14.07 8.49 -18.70
C PRO A 23 14.20 7.59 -17.46
N PRO A 24 14.06 6.26 -17.59
CA PRO A 24 14.14 5.34 -16.47
C PRO A 24 15.54 5.37 -15.83
N TYR A 25 15.59 5.10 -14.53
CA TYR A 25 16.87 4.90 -13.85
C TYR A 25 17.55 3.61 -14.33
N LEU A 26 18.88 3.57 -14.26
CA LEU A 26 19.59 2.30 -14.35
C LEU A 26 19.13 1.39 -13.20
N PRO A 27 19.11 0.05 -13.38
CA PRO A 27 18.61 -0.87 -12.36
C PRO A 27 19.24 -0.66 -10.97
N LYS A 28 20.55 -0.44 -10.90
CA LYS A 28 21.26 -0.18 -9.63
C LYS A 28 20.78 1.09 -8.93
N ASP A 29 20.54 2.16 -9.69
CA ASP A 29 20.07 3.44 -9.14
C ASP A 29 18.62 3.34 -8.68
N ALA A 30 17.77 2.63 -9.41
CA ALA A 30 16.40 2.36 -9.00
C ALA A 30 16.36 1.57 -7.69
N THR A 31 17.16 0.49 -7.59
CA THR A 31 17.27 -0.30 -6.35
C THR A 31 17.75 0.55 -5.17
N GLN A 32 18.76 1.39 -5.36
CA GLN A 32 19.27 2.27 -4.30
C GLN A 32 18.21 3.28 -3.86
N LYS A 33 17.53 3.94 -4.80
CA LYS A 33 16.49 4.93 -4.50
C LYS A 33 15.28 4.30 -3.79
N SER A 34 14.87 3.10 -4.20
CA SER A 34 13.80 2.36 -3.52
C SER A 34 14.20 1.96 -2.10
N ARG A 35 15.47 1.53 -1.90
CA ARG A 35 16.02 1.26 -0.57
C ARG A 35 16.00 2.51 0.31
N ASP A 36 16.46 3.64 -0.20
CA ASP A 36 16.49 4.91 0.54
C ASP A 36 15.07 5.38 0.91
N ALA A 37 14.10 5.19 0.00
CA ALA A 37 12.70 5.51 0.25
C ALA A 37 12.11 4.68 1.41
N VAL A 38 12.37 3.36 1.43
CA VAL A 38 11.92 2.46 2.49
C VAL A 38 12.58 2.81 3.83
N LEU A 39 13.91 2.98 3.86
CA LEU A 39 14.63 3.32 5.08
C LEU A 39 14.17 4.66 5.66
N TYR A 40 14.01 5.67 4.82
CA TYR A 40 13.46 6.96 5.23
C TYR A 40 12.04 6.81 5.78
N TRP A 41 11.19 6.00 5.14
CA TRP A 41 9.82 5.78 5.57
C TRP A 41 9.76 5.10 6.95
N PHE A 42 10.57 4.06 7.19
CA PHE A 42 10.70 3.44 8.51
C PHE A 42 11.29 4.41 9.54
N LYS A 43 12.26 5.27 9.17
CA LYS A 43 12.75 6.32 10.07
C LYS A 43 11.64 7.30 10.46
N LYS A 44 10.80 7.70 9.49
CA LYS A 44 9.71 8.68 9.69
C LYS A 44 8.52 8.10 10.46
N HIS A 45 8.17 6.83 10.22
CA HIS A 45 6.94 6.22 10.73
C HIS A 45 7.17 5.06 11.72
N GLY A 46 8.41 4.67 11.98
CA GLY A 46 8.79 3.47 12.75
C GLY A 46 8.19 3.39 14.15
N GLN A 47 8.13 4.51 14.87
CA GLN A 47 7.47 4.57 16.18
C GLN A 47 5.99 4.20 16.09
N LYS A 48 5.26 4.73 15.09
CA LYS A 48 3.86 4.37 14.85
C LYS A 48 3.72 2.94 14.36
N ILE A 49 4.64 2.47 13.51
CA ILE A 49 4.62 1.07 13.07
C ILE A 49 4.76 0.12 14.27
N ARG A 50 5.61 0.46 15.24
CA ARG A 50 5.90 -0.38 16.41
C ARG A 50 4.77 -0.41 17.44
N TYR A 51 4.17 0.74 17.76
CA TYR A 51 3.25 0.86 18.89
C TYR A 51 1.78 0.95 18.49
N ASP A 52 1.51 1.35 17.26
CA ASP A 52 0.19 1.81 16.83
C ASP A 52 -0.40 0.95 15.70
N ALA A 53 0.42 0.42 14.80
CA ALA A 53 -0.02 -0.34 13.63
C ALA A 53 -0.33 -1.80 13.95
N ASN A 54 -1.40 -2.33 13.36
CA ASN A 54 -1.58 -3.77 13.25
C ASN A 54 -0.60 -4.34 12.20
N GLY A 55 0.38 -5.13 12.65
CA GLY A 55 1.40 -5.72 11.79
C GLY A 55 0.86 -6.54 10.62
N LEU A 56 -0.22 -7.30 10.83
CA LEU A 56 -0.85 -8.09 9.78
C LEU A 56 -1.50 -7.18 8.73
N ALA A 57 -2.25 -6.17 9.17
CA ALA A 57 -2.84 -5.18 8.26
C ALA A 57 -1.75 -4.43 7.49
N LEU A 58 -0.63 -4.10 8.13
CA LEU A 58 0.47 -3.38 7.51
C LEU A 58 1.16 -4.21 6.42
N LEU A 59 1.57 -5.44 6.74
CA LEU A 59 2.22 -6.33 5.79
C LEU A 59 1.27 -6.72 4.66
N SER A 60 0.02 -7.03 4.97
CA SER A 60 -1.04 -7.29 3.97
C SER A 60 -1.33 -6.09 3.07
N THR A 61 -1.11 -4.87 3.56
CA THR A 61 -1.24 -3.66 2.74
C THR A 61 -0.01 -3.46 1.87
N LEU A 62 1.21 -3.67 2.38
CA LEU A 62 2.44 -3.48 1.61
C LEU A 62 2.68 -4.56 0.54
N PHE A 63 2.19 -5.78 0.77
CA PHE A 63 2.39 -6.96 -0.08
C PHE A 63 1.05 -7.65 -0.38
N PRO A 64 0.12 -6.98 -1.09
CA PRO A 64 -1.22 -7.50 -1.28
C PRO A 64 -1.28 -8.82 -2.06
N GLU A 65 -0.33 -9.05 -2.97
CA GLU A 65 -0.16 -10.30 -3.73
C GLU A 65 0.11 -11.51 -2.83
N ARG A 66 0.63 -11.31 -1.62
CA ARG A 66 0.87 -12.37 -0.62
C ARG A 66 -0.35 -12.68 0.24
N THR A 67 -1.46 -11.96 0.08
CA THR A 67 -2.66 -12.15 0.91
C THR A 67 -3.61 -13.18 0.30
N HIS A 68 -3.90 -14.26 1.04
CA HIS A 68 -4.82 -15.31 0.61
C HIS A 68 -6.26 -15.00 1.02
N ARG A 69 -6.88 -14.00 0.40
CA ARG A 69 -8.32 -13.69 0.60
C ARG A 69 -9.16 -14.42 -0.46
N MET A 70 -10.03 -15.33 -0.04
CA MET A 70 -10.80 -16.26 -0.91
C MET A 70 -11.90 -15.63 -1.79
N HIS A 71 -12.02 -14.31 -1.84
CA HIS A 71 -12.96 -13.65 -2.75
C HIS A 71 -12.37 -12.33 -3.23
N GLU A 72 -11.75 -12.36 -4.41
CA GLU A 72 -11.15 -11.18 -5.04
C GLU A 72 -12.22 -10.39 -5.80
N LEU A 73 -12.29 -9.08 -5.56
CA LEU A 73 -13.10 -8.20 -6.40
C LEU A 73 -12.40 -8.02 -7.73
N ASP A 74 -13.06 -8.37 -8.84
CA ASP A 74 -12.55 -8.06 -10.16
C ASP A 74 -12.65 -6.57 -10.47
N SER A 75 -11.85 -6.10 -11.44
CA SER A 75 -11.82 -4.69 -11.85
C SER A 75 -13.20 -4.15 -12.25
N LYS A 76 -14.05 -4.98 -12.86
CA LYS A 76 -15.41 -4.60 -13.28
C LYS A 76 -16.35 -4.39 -12.08
N SER A 77 -16.29 -5.27 -11.08
CA SER A 77 -17.09 -5.13 -9.86
C SER A 77 -16.63 -3.93 -9.04
N LEU A 78 -15.32 -3.73 -8.94
CA LEU A 78 -14.74 -2.61 -8.22
C LEU A 78 -15.12 -1.28 -8.88
N GLU A 79 -15.00 -1.16 -10.21
CA GLU A 79 -15.44 0.02 -10.96
C GLU A 79 -16.92 0.37 -10.69
N LYS A 80 -17.81 -0.64 -10.66
CA LYS A 80 -19.24 -0.43 -10.36
C LYS A 80 -19.46 0.09 -8.93
N ILE A 81 -18.70 -0.42 -7.96
CA ILE A 81 -18.76 0.06 -6.56
C ILE A 81 -18.31 1.53 -6.52
N ILE A 82 -17.16 1.84 -7.13
CA ILE A 82 -16.59 3.20 -7.15
C ILE A 82 -17.57 4.18 -7.82
N SER A 83 -18.05 3.85 -9.02
CA SER A 83 -18.99 4.68 -9.79
C SER A 83 -20.23 5.06 -9.00
N ARG A 84 -20.82 4.09 -8.30
CA ARG A 84 -22.01 4.29 -7.46
C ARG A 84 -21.69 5.09 -6.21
N SER A 85 -20.60 4.75 -5.53
CA SER A 85 -20.21 5.38 -4.27
C SER A 85 -19.86 6.85 -4.42
N LEU A 86 -19.24 7.22 -5.54
CA LEU A 86 -18.86 8.60 -5.83
C LEU A 86 -19.93 9.38 -6.60
N SER A 87 -21.09 8.77 -6.86
CA SER A 87 -22.22 9.36 -7.62
C SER A 87 -21.76 10.05 -8.92
N LEU A 88 -20.88 9.38 -9.67
CA LEU A 88 -20.24 9.97 -10.84
C LEU A 88 -21.24 10.26 -11.97
N PRO A 89 -21.17 11.44 -12.61
CA PRO A 89 -21.96 11.70 -13.82
C PRO A 89 -21.44 10.86 -14.99
N SER A 90 -22.28 10.67 -16.02
CA SER A 90 -21.98 9.82 -17.18
C SER A 90 -20.64 10.12 -17.84
N SER A 91 -20.26 11.40 -18.00
CA SER A 91 -18.98 11.81 -18.57
C SER A 91 -17.77 11.30 -17.79
N ARG A 92 -17.88 11.23 -16.46
CA ARG A 92 -16.82 10.72 -15.59
C ARG A 92 -16.82 9.21 -15.46
N ILE A 93 -17.98 8.57 -15.64
CA ILE A 93 -18.02 7.11 -15.81
C ILE A 93 -17.24 6.73 -17.07
N THR A 94 -17.38 7.48 -18.17
CA THR A 94 -16.57 7.28 -19.38
C THR A 94 -15.07 7.40 -19.08
N ASP A 95 -14.64 8.46 -18.39
CA ASP A 95 -13.24 8.65 -17.96
C ASP A 95 -12.74 7.51 -17.06
N LEU A 96 -13.59 7.03 -16.15
CA LEU A 96 -13.27 5.89 -15.29
C LEU A 96 -13.07 4.64 -16.13
N THR A 97 -13.94 4.36 -17.10
CA THR A 97 -13.91 3.12 -17.91
C THR A 97 -12.76 3.03 -18.92
N ARG A 98 -11.98 4.10 -19.11
CA ARG A 98 -10.86 4.12 -20.07
C ARG A 98 -9.78 3.08 -19.81
N TRP A 99 -9.69 2.52 -18.60
CA TRP A 99 -8.76 1.41 -18.31
C TRP A 99 -9.04 0.17 -19.16
N ARG A 100 -10.23 0.06 -19.77
CA ARG A 100 -10.64 -1.05 -20.65
C ARG A 100 -10.24 -0.86 -22.11
N GLU A 101 -9.83 0.35 -22.51
CA GLU A 101 -9.59 0.69 -23.91
C GLU A 101 -8.31 -0.01 -24.42
N PRO A 102 -8.37 -0.73 -25.56
CA PRO A 102 -7.19 -1.31 -26.18
C PRO A 102 -6.17 -0.23 -26.54
N GLY A 103 -4.92 -0.38 -26.12
CA GLY A 103 -3.86 0.58 -26.42
C GLY A 103 -3.85 1.85 -25.55
N ALA A 104 -4.63 1.90 -24.46
CA ALA A 104 -4.66 3.02 -23.51
C ALA A 104 -3.34 3.27 -22.74
N GLY A 105 -2.23 2.62 -23.13
CA GLY A 105 -0.97 2.65 -22.40
C GLY A 105 -1.14 2.12 -20.98
N GLU A 106 -0.14 2.34 -20.15
CA GLU A 106 0.02 1.85 -18.76
C GLU A 106 -1.05 2.34 -17.75
N ARG A 107 -2.25 2.71 -18.20
CA ARG A 107 -3.29 3.35 -17.41
C ARG A 107 -4.27 2.32 -16.84
N ASP A 108 -3.98 1.88 -15.62
CA ASP A 108 -4.82 0.97 -14.86
C ASP A 108 -6.07 1.65 -14.26
N LEU A 109 -6.98 0.84 -13.67
CA LEU A 109 -8.18 1.36 -13.01
C LEU A 109 -7.81 2.35 -11.89
N GLY A 110 -6.73 2.10 -11.15
CA GLY A 110 -6.24 3.02 -10.10
C GLY A 110 -5.94 4.41 -10.63
N ALA A 111 -5.21 4.52 -11.74
CA ALA A 111 -4.92 5.80 -12.38
C ALA A 111 -6.18 6.50 -12.94
N CYS A 112 -7.18 5.74 -13.40
CA CYS A 112 -8.47 6.31 -13.80
C CYS A 112 -9.28 6.85 -12.61
N VAL A 113 -9.26 6.15 -11.47
CA VAL A 113 -9.89 6.60 -10.22
C VAL A 113 -9.27 7.91 -9.72
N GLU A 114 -7.93 7.99 -9.67
CA GLU A 114 -7.20 9.20 -9.27
C GLU A 114 -7.65 10.43 -10.06
N ARG A 115 -7.73 10.28 -11.39
CA ARG A 115 -8.13 11.36 -12.30
C ARG A 115 -9.56 11.83 -12.02
N VAL A 116 -10.50 10.90 -11.92
CA VAL A 116 -11.92 11.19 -11.73
C VAL A 116 -12.17 11.87 -10.37
N VAL A 117 -11.45 11.45 -9.33
CA VAL A 117 -11.55 12.05 -7.99
C VAL A 117 -10.90 13.45 -7.97
N ASN A 118 -9.75 13.66 -8.61
CA ASN A 118 -9.12 14.98 -8.73
C ASN A 118 -10.02 16.00 -9.44
N GLN A 119 -10.66 15.59 -10.54
CA GLN A 119 -11.62 16.44 -11.27
C GLN A 119 -12.85 16.87 -10.44
N GLU A 120 -13.15 16.19 -9.32
CA GLU A 120 -14.21 16.58 -8.39
C GLU A 120 -13.71 17.58 -7.34
N ALA A 121 -12.50 17.37 -6.85
CA ALA A 121 -11.85 18.26 -5.90
C ALA A 121 -11.59 19.65 -6.50
N ASP A 122 -11.30 19.75 -7.80
CA ASP A 122 -11.09 21.06 -8.45
C ASP A 122 -12.38 21.89 -8.58
N LYS A 123 -13.56 21.24 -8.60
CA LYS A 123 -14.86 21.92 -8.75
C LYS A 123 -15.48 22.33 -7.42
N THR A 124 -15.15 21.61 -6.37
CA THR A 124 -15.66 21.85 -5.03
C THR A 124 -14.48 22.43 -4.25
N ALA A 125 -14.50 23.71 -3.89
CA ALA A 125 -13.46 24.37 -3.09
C ALA A 125 -13.34 23.82 -1.64
N ALA A 126 -13.43 22.50 -1.48
CA ALA A 126 -13.35 21.78 -0.24
C ALA A 126 -11.88 21.62 0.14
N GLN A 127 -11.56 22.17 1.32
CA GLN A 127 -10.33 21.92 2.07
C GLN A 127 -9.88 20.45 1.97
N PRO A 128 -8.56 20.16 1.89
CA PRO A 128 -8.07 18.79 1.91
C PRO A 128 -8.55 18.10 3.18
N ARG A 129 -9.51 17.18 3.06
CA ARG A 129 -9.88 16.32 4.18
C ARG A 129 -8.67 15.45 4.47
N ALA A 130 -7.94 15.73 5.56
CA ALA A 130 -6.92 14.83 6.04
C ALA A 130 -7.59 13.46 6.25
N SER A 131 -7.26 12.49 5.39
CA SER A 131 -7.96 11.20 5.44
C SER A 131 -7.63 10.50 6.75
N ILE A 132 -8.68 10.23 7.53
CA ILE A 132 -8.58 9.49 8.79
C ILE A 132 -8.61 7.98 8.52
N VAL A 133 -8.78 7.54 7.28
CA VAL A 133 -8.84 6.11 6.93
C VAL A 133 -7.54 5.41 7.30
N THR A 134 -7.67 4.31 8.03
CA THR A 134 -6.56 3.52 8.55
C THR A 134 -6.39 2.22 7.77
N ILE A 135 -5.23 1.59 7.88
CA ILE A 135 -5.00 0.26 7.28
C ILE A 135 -5.89 -0.80 7.95
N GLU A 136 -6.23 -0.61 9.21
CA GLU A 136 -7.12 -1.50 9.96
C GLU A 136 -8.58 -1.39 9.47
N ASP A 137 -9.06 -0.18 9.18
CA ASP A 137 -10.40 0.03 8.57
C ASP A 137 -10.49 -0.69 7.22
N ILE A 138 -9.43 -0.58 6.40
CA ILE A 138 -9.35 -1.22 5.09
C ILE A 138 -9.33 -2.74 5.25
N GLU A 139 -8.43 -3.28 6.08
CA GLU A 139 -8.31 -4.71 6.32
C GLU A 139 -9.65 -5.32 6.74
N GLN A 140 -10.35 -4.67 7.67
CA GLN A 140 -11.65 -5.14 8.13
C GLN A 140 -12.68 -5.21 7.01
N VAL A 141 -12.75 -4.19 6.16
CA VAL A 141 -13.67 -4.20 5.01
C VAL A 141 -13.30 -5.32 4.03
N LEU A 142 -12.00 -5.53 3.78
CA LEU A 142 -11.55 -6.59 2.86
C LEU A 142 -11.80 -8.00 3.41
N VAL A 143 -11.60 -8.22 4.71
CA VAL A 143 -11.95 -9.49 5.37
C VAL A 143 -13.46 -9.73 5.31
N ALA A 144 -14.28 -8.70 5.55
CA ALA A 144 -15.74 -8.82 5.47
C ALA A 144 -16.23 -9.09 4.04
N ILE A 145 -15.55 -8.58 3.01
CA ILE A 145 -15.83 -8.93 1.61
C ILE A 145 -15.43 -10.39 1.34
N ALA A 146 -14.27 -10.82 1.83
CA ALA A 146 -13.75 -12.16 1.63
C ALA A 146 -14.66 -13.25 2.23
N SER A 147 -15.33 -12.94 3.36
CA SER A 147 -16.25 -13.87 4.03
C SER A 147 -17.62 -14.00 3.36
N GLN A 148 -17.92 -13.22 2.31
CA GLN A 148 -19.15 -13.36 1.50
C GLN A 148 -19.05 -14.41 0.39
N GLY A 149 -17.99 -15.22 0.39
CA GLY A 149 -17.80 -16.28 -0.61
C GLY A 149 -18.94 -17.30 -0.64
N PRO A 150 -19.05 -18.08 -1.74
CA PRO A 150 -20.17 -19.01 -2.00
C PRO A 150 -20.37 -20.13 -0.97
N VAL A 151 -19.47 -20.28 0.01
CA VAL A 151 -19.56 -21.25 1.13
C VAL A 151 -20.12 -20.59 2.41
N ALA A 152 -20.63 -19.35 2.34
CA ALA A 152 -21.32 -18.74 3.47
C ALA A 152 -22.74 -19.33 3.63
N PRO A 153 -23.15 -19.78 4.84
CA PRO A 153 -24.51 -20.23 5.08
C PRO A 153 -25.51 -19.09 4.80
N PRO A 154 -26.72 -19.39 4.28
CA PRO A 154 -27.65 -18.41 3.70
C PRO A 154 -28.19 -17.33 4.67
N HIS A 155 -27.85 -17.38 5.96
CA HIS A 155 -28.37 -16.49 7.00
C HIS A 155 -27.35 -15.56 7.65
N ALA A 156 -26.08 -15.58 7.26
CA ALA A 156 -25.07 -14.67 7.82
C ALA A 156 -24.48 -13.80 6.70
N THR A 157 -25.14 -12.69 6.37
CA THR A 157 -24.45 -11.62 5.62
C THR A 157 -23.46 -10.99 6.60
N PRO A 158 -22.13 -11.11 6.41
CA PRO A 158 -21.18 -10.47 7.29
C PRO A 158 -21.37 -8.96 7.14
N LEU A 159 -21.85 -8.33 8.21
CA LEU A 159 -21.94 -6.89 8.34
C LEU A 159 -20.57 -6.37 8.80
N THR A 160 -20.18 -5.20 8.30
CA THR A 160 -19.03 -4.47 8.86
C THR A 160 -19.40 -3.88 10.24
N LEU A 161 -18.43 -3.37 11.01
CA LEU A 161 -18.69 -2.80 12.35
C LEU A 161 -19.77 -1.72 12.38
N ASP A 162 -20.01 -1.05 11.25
CA ASP A 162 -21.05 -0.04 11.05
C ASP A 162 -22.41 -0.61 10.59
N GLY A 163 -22.61 -1.93 10.71
CA GLY A 163 -23.85 -2.62 10.37
C GLY A 163 -24.22 -2.61 8.88
N SER A 164 -23.31 -2.15 8.01
CA SER A 164 -23.55 -1.98 6.58
C SER A 164 -23.01 -3.17 5.78
N SER A 165 -23.46 -3.32 4.53
CA SER A 165 -22.89 -4.35 3.67
C SER A 165 -21.43 -4.00 3.33
N PRO A 166 -20.50 -4.97 3.27
CA PRO A 166 -19.08 -4.72 3.03
C PRO A 166 -18.78 -3.94 1.74
N ARG A 167 -19.61 -4.12 0.70
CA ARG A 167 -19.51 -3.35 -0.55
C ARG A 167 -19.91 -1.88 -0.36
N VAL A 168 -20.90 -1.59 0.49
CA VAL A 168 -21.28 -0.21 0.85
C VAL A 168 -20.17 0.44 1.68
N SER A 169 -19.61 -0.29 2.64
CA SER A 169 -18.51 0.18 3.49
C SER A 169 -17.25 0.46 2.67
N LEU A 170 -16.96 -0.37 1.66
CA LEU A 170 -15.93 -0.09 0.67
C LEU A 170 -16.21 1.22 -0.10
N GLY A 171 -17.45 1.45 -0.52
CA GLY A 171 -17.85 2.72 -1.13
C GLY A 171 -17.62 3.92 -0.21
N ARG A 172 -17.91 3.79 1.09
CA ARG A 172 -17.65 4.84 2.10
C ARG A 172 -16.15 5.13 2.28
N LEU A 173 -15.28 4.13 2.11
CA LEU A 173 -13.83 4.37 2.08
C LEU A 173 -13.46 5.30 0.92
N TYR A 174 -13.92 5.01 -0.30
CA TYR A 174 -13.67 5.87 -1.48
C TYR A 174 -14.20 7.29 -1.30
N GLN A 175 -15.35 7.48 -0.65
CA GLN A 175 -15.89 8.82 -0.36
C GLN A 175 -15.02 9.65 0.63
N ARG A 176 -14.17 8.98 1.42
CA ARG A 176 -13.33 9.60 2.47
C ARG A 176 -11.86 9.74 2.07
N LEU A 177 -11.45 9.13 0.96
CA LEU A 177 -10.08 9.11 0.49
C LEU A 177 -9.86 10.22 -0.56
N PRO A 178 -8.73 10.95 -0.50
CA PRO A 178 -8.30 11.79 -1.61
C PRO A 178 -8.00 10.95 -2.85
N ALA A 179 -7.77 11.62 -3.97
CA ALA A 179 -7.49 10.98 -5.26
C ALA A 179 -6.29 10.02 -5.19
N ARG A 180 -5.18 10.48 -4.59
CA ARG A 180 -3.95 9.70 -4.43
C ARG A 180 -4.19 8.41 -3.67
N GLU A 181 -4.84 8.48 -2.51
CA GLU A 181 -5.09 7.30 -1.69
C GLU A 181 -6.14 6.41 -2.35
N SER A 182 -7.12 6.98 -3.06
CA SER A 182 -8.10 6.19 -3.83
C SER A 182 -7.42 5.33 -4.90
N LYS A 183 -6.42 5.86 -5.61
CA LYS A 183 -5.56 5.08 -6.54
C LYS A 183 -4.94 3.88 -5.83
N TRP A 184 -4.27 4.12 -4.70
CA TRP A 184 -3.57 3.07 -3.98
C TRP A 184 -4.51 2.04 -3.35
N LEU A 185 -5.68 2.45 -2.89
CA LEU A 185 -6.71 1.52 -2.43
C LEU A 185 -7.21 0.63 -3.59
N THR A 186 -7.42 1.20 -4.78
CA THR A 186 -7.80 0.42 -5.96
C THR A 186 -6.74 -0.62 -6.29
N ARG A 187 -5.47 -0.21 -6.34
CA ARG A 187 -4.34 -1.11 -6.59
C ARG A 187 -4.16 -2.18 -5.52
N LEU A 188 -4.40 -1.83 -4.25
CA LEU A 188 -4.40 -2.77 -3.13
C LEU A 188 -5.46 -3.87 -3.29
N ILE A 189 -6.69 -3.48 -3.63
CA ILE A 189 -7.82 -4.42 -3.79
C ILE A 189 -7.58 -5.37 -4.96
N LEU A 190 -7.03 -4.84 -6.06
CA LEU A 190 -6.68 -5.62 -7.25
C LEU A 190 -5.33 -6.35 -7.11
N LYS A 191 -4.68 -6.25 -5.94
CA LYS A 191 -3.39 -6.89 -5.62
C LYS A 191 -2.28 -6.63 -6.63
N SER A 192 -2.24 -5.41 -7.17
CA SER A 192 -1.20 -5.01 -8.12
C SER A 192 -0.81 -3.56 -7.92
N TYR A 193 0.41 -3.34 -7.44
CA TYR A 193 1.02 -2.02 -7.32
C TYR A 193 1.80 -1.57 -8.55
N SER A 194 1.74 -2.32 -9.65
CA SER A 194 2.49 -2.03 -10.88
C SER A 194 2.45 -0.53 -11.26
N PRO A 195 3.59 0.08 -11.59
CA PRO A 195 4.93 -0.53 -11.73
C PRO A 195 5.75 -0.57 -10.42
N VAL A 196 5.16 -0.23 -9.27
CA VAL A 196 5.88 -0.17 -7.99
C VAL A 196 6.35 -1.53 -7.53
N ILE A 197 7.64 -1.62 -7.21
CA ILE A 197 8.26 -2.76 -6.55
C ILE A 197 8.63 -2.33 -5.13
N VAL A 198 8.04 -2.98 -4.13
CA VAL A 198 8.38 -2.77 -2.71
C VAL A 198 9.53 -3.73 -2.35
N PRO A 199 10.69 -3.24 -1.87
CA PRO A 199 11.81 -4.08 -1.42
C PRO A 199 11.44 -4.95 -0.20
N ASP A 200 10.88 -6.13 -0.45
CA ASP A 200 10.26 -7.02 0.53
C ASP A 200 11.18 -7.41 1.69
N HIS A 201 12.36 -7.96 1.40
CA HIS A 201 13.33 -8.37 2.41
C HIS A 201 13.78 -7.20 3.29
N LEU A 202 13.95 -6.00 2.71
CA LEU A 202 14.31 -4.80 3.46
C LEU A 202 13.18 -4.35 4.38
N VAL A 203 11.94 -4.39 3.91
CA VAL A 203 10.76 -4.05 4.73
C VAL A 203 10.62 -5.05 5.88
N TYR A 204 10.76 -6.35 5.61
CA TYR A 204 10.69 -7.38 6.65
C TYR A 204 11.78 -7.19 7.70
N MET A 205 13.05 -7.00 7.29
CA MET A 205 14.16 -6.70 8.19
C MET A 205 13.94 -5.42 9.01
N SER A 206 13.41 -4.37 8.37
CA SER A 206 13.14 -3.08 9.03
C SER A 206 11.96 -3.14 9.99
N TYR A 207 11.02 -4.05 9.76
CA TYR A 207 9.91 -4.32 10.66
C TYR A 207 10.36 -5.16 11.87
N HIS A 208 11.05 -6.28 11.61
CA HIS A 208 11.65 -7.12 12.65
C HIS A 208 12.80 -7.98 12.08
N PRO A 209 13.98 -8.05 12.74
CA PRO A 209 15.15 -8.76 12.20
C PRO A 209 14.91 -10.23 11.84
N PHE A 210 14.10 -10.94 12.63
CA PHE A 210 13.77 -12.36 12.40
C PHE A 210 12.60 -12.60 11.43
N LEU A 211 11.91 -11.55 10.98
CA LEU A 211 10.74 -11.73 10.13
C LEU A 211 11.08 -12.38 8.77
N PRO A 212 12.20 -12.07 8.09
CA PRO A 212 12.57 -12.75 6.84
C PRO A 212 12.76 -14.25 7.01
N ASP A 213 13.48 -14.66 8.06
CA ASP A 213 13.74 -16.09 8.32
C ASP A 213 12.46 -16.83 8.66
N LEU A 214 11.58 -16.21 9.44
CA LEU A 214 10.25 -16.78 9.73
C LEU A 214 9.42 -16.90 8.46
N LEU A 215 9.40 -15.88 7.59
CA LEU A 215 8.63 -15.91 6.35
C LEU A 215 9.20 -16.89 5.30
N ALA A 216 10.46 -17.29 5.43
CA ALA A 216 11.05 -18.34 4.61
C ALA A 216 10.52 -19.74 4.98
N VAL A 217 10.10 -19.94 6.25
CA VAL A 217 9.58 -21.21 6.76
C VAL A 217 8.04 -21.22 6.77
N GLU A 218 7.44 -20.12 7.21
CA GLU A 218 6.01 -19.91 7.34
C GLU A 218 5.60 -18.70 6.47
N PRO A 219 5.17 -18.92 5.21
CA PRO A 219 4.93 -17.83 4.27
C PRO A 219 3.71 -16.99 4.61
N ASP A 220 2.81 -17.46 5.49
CA ASP A 220 1.64 -16.72 5.95
C ASP A 220 2.00 -15.65 6.98
N PHE A 221 1.60 -14.41 6.72
CA PHE A 221 1.91 -13.28 7.61
C PHE A 221 1.29 -13.43 9.00
N SER A 222 0.08 -14.01 9.11
CA SER A 222 -0.59 -14.16 10.40
C SER A 222 0.15 -15.17 11.28
N ALA A 223 0.48 -16.33 10.72
CA ALA A 223 1.24 -17.38 11.39
C ALA A 223 2.67 -16.93 11.74
N ALA A 224 3.39 -16.28 10.81
CA ALA A 224 4.73 -15.75 11.07
C ALA A 224 4.74 -14.70 12.19
N LEU A 225 3.77 -13.77 12.20
CA LEU A 225 3.66 -12.77 13.26
C LEU A 225 3.24 -13.37 14.61
N PHE A 226 2.46 -14.46 14.60
CA PHE A 226 2.13 -15.21 15.82
C PHE A 226 3.39 -15.85 16.43
N LEU A 227 4.19 -16.54 15.61
CA LEU A 227 5.47 -17.11 16.04
C LEU A 227 6.42 -16.03 16.57
N LEU A 228 6.51 -14.90 15.86
CA LEU A 228 7.36 -13.78 16.24
C LEU A 228 7.02 -13.22 17.62
N ARG A 229 5.72 -13.10 17.95
CA ARG A 229 5.26 -12.67 19.28
C ARG A 229 5.66 -13.68 20.37
N GLY A 230 5.61 -14.97 20.06
CA GLY A 230 6.01 -16.04 20.98
C GLY A 230 7.51 -16.04 21.32
N MET A 231 8.36 -15.54 20.41
CA MET A 231 9.81 -15.46 20.65
C MET A 231 10.20 -14.40 21.69
N ASN A 232 9.32 -13.44 22.00
CA ASN A 232 9.56 -12.33 22.96
C ASN A 232 10.88 -11.57 22.74
N ILE A 233 11.35 -11.50 21.49
CA ILE A 233 12.54 -10.73 21.12
C ILE A 233 12.07 -9.32 20.79
N PRO A 234 12.59 -8.27 21.45
CA PRO A 234 12.23 -6.91 21.10
C PRO A 234 12.74 -6.61 19.69
N ALA A 235 11.90 -5.96 18.87
CA ALA A 235 12.32 -5.41 17.59
C ALA A 235 13.55 -4.50 17.81
N LEU A 236 14.73 -5.02 17.44
CA LEU A 236 15.99 -4.29 17.55
C LEU A 236 15.94 -3.09 16.62
N VAL A 237 15.95 -1.90 17.20
CA VAL A 237 16.16 -0.66 16.45
C VAL A 237 17.55 -0.78 15.83
N HIS A 238 17.62 -0.86 14.50
CA HIS A 238 18.87 -0.57 13.81
C HIS A 238 19.16 0.93 13.96
N GLN A 239 19.90 1.25 15.02
CA GLN A 239 20.62 2.51 15.12
C GLN A 239 21.88 2.50 14.24
N GLU A 240 22.31 1.32 13.75
CA GLU A 240 23.59 1.15 13.06
C GLU A 240 23.59 1.33 11.54
N TYR A 241 22.45 1.43 10.85
CA TYR A 241 22.49 1.69 9.39
C TYR A 241 22.92 3.11 9.01
N ALA A 242 23.06 4.03 9.99
CA ALA A 242 23.68 5.34 9.76
C ALA A 242 25.22 5.25 9.60
N SER A 243 25.88 4.26 10.22
CA SER A 243 27.35 4.20 10.25
C SER A 243 28.00 3.60 8.99
N LEU A 244 27.25 2.91 8.13
CA LEU A 244 27.80 2.37 6.88
C LEU A 244 27.83 3.38 5.72
N ALA A 245 27.22 4.55 5.88
CA ALA A 245 27.25 5.63 4.88
C ALA A 245 28.42 6.62 5.08
N GLU A 246 29.12 6.57 6.22
CA GLU A 246 30.23 7.47 6.57
C GLU A 246 31.55 6.71 6.71
N MET A 247 31.93 5.94 5.69
CA MET A 247 33.33 5.53 5.54
C MET A 247 34.03 6.57 4.66
N PRO A 248 34.96 7.38 5.18
CA PRO A 248 35.72 8.31 4.36
C PRO A 248 36.53 7.51 3.33
N ARG A 249 36.36 7.85 2.04
CA ARG A 249 37.26 7.40 0.98
C ARG A 249 38.67 7.84 1.38
N LYS A 250 39.54 6.87 1.72
CA LYS A 250 40.97 7.11 1.85
C LYS A 250 41.47 7.69 0.53
N SER A 251 41.86 8.96 0.54
CA SER A 251 42.57 9.60 -0.55
C SER A 251 43.91 8.88 -0.76
N ALA A 252 44.18 8.47 -2.00
CA ALA A 252 45.49 7.99 -2.41
C ALA A 252 46.51 9.15 -2.33
N PRO A 253 47.77 8.90 -1.94
CA PRO A 253 48.79 9.93 -1.93
C PRO A 253 49.19 10.29 -3.36
N CYS A 254 49.08 11.56 -3.70
CA CYS A 254 49.59 12.15 -4.93
C CYS A 254 51.12 12.18 -4.85
N GLN A 255 51.80 11.38 -5.68
CA GLN A 255 53.25 11.47 -5.88
C GLN A 255 53.52 12.62 -6.84
N THR A 256 54.29 13.62 -6.38
CA THR A 256 54.89 14.66 -7.21
C THR A 256 56.15 14.11 -7.88
N PRO A 257 56.41 14.38 -9.17
CA PRO A 257 57.70 14.10 -9.77
C PRO A 257 58.66 15.28 -9.53
N ASP A 258 59.92 14.94 -9.24
CA ASP A 258 61.09 15.81 -9.40
C ASP A 258 61.40 16.05 -10.89
#